data_AF-A0A1V6GUG9-F1
#
_entry.id   AF-A0A1V6GUG9-F1
#
_cell.length_a   1.000
_cell.length_b   1.000
_cell.length_c   1.000
_cell.angle_alpha   90.00
_cell.angle_beta   90.00
_cell.angle_gamma   90.00
#
_symmetry.space_group_name_H-M   'P 1'
#
loop_
_entity.id
_entity.type
_entity.pdbx_description
1 polymer ?
#
loop_
_entity_poly.entity_id
_entity_poly.type
_entity_poly.pdbx_seq_one_letter_code
_entity_poly.pdbx_strand_id
1 'polypeptide(L)'
;MDKIPQQRVVETENDDVAARMVRLTWKVLGNFLLVILLILIIVGSHESRAVLDVVFWIAVAGLIVTRYVDISVYHGHTEENEPETMRDLARYAIKLIAAAGLFWVLAHAIVTRMH
;
A
#
# COMPACT_ATOMS: atom_id res chain seq x y z
N MET A 1 27.46 23.84 29.65
CA MET A 1 26.02 23.63 29.44
C MET A 1 25.76 23.89 27.96
N ASP A 2 25.89 22.86 27.13
CA ASP A 2 25.78 22.97 25.68
C ASP A 2 24.35 23.36 25.30
N LYS A 3 24.19 24.54 24.69
CA LYS A 3 22.90 24.97 24.16
C LYS A 3 22.66 24.19 22.87
N ILE A 4 22.06 23.01 22.96
CA ILE A 4 21.53 22.34 21.78
C ILE A 4 20.56 23.34 21.11
N PRO A 5 20.78 23.72 19.83
CA PRO A 5 19.97 24.73 19.18
C PRO A 5 18.54 24.18 19.06
N GLN A 6 17.62 24.73 19.83
CA GLN A 6 16.18 24.42 19.83
C GLN A 6 15.60 24.39 18.41
N GLN A 7 16.16 25.19 17.51
CA GLN A 7 15.80 25.25 16.09
C GLN A 7 16.03 23.92 15.34
N ARG A 8 17.07 23.16 15.68
CA ARG A 8 17.35 21.84 15.07
C ARG A 8 16.36 20.77 15.54
N VAL A 9 15.82 20.91 16.74
CA VAL A 9 14.82 19.97 17.31
C VAL A 9 13.45 20.19 16.66
N VAL A 10 13.05 21.45 16.42
CA VAL A 10 11.76 21.76 15.78
C VAL A 10 11.76 21.43 14.28
N GLU A 11 12.88 21.62 13.59
CA GLU A 11 13.00 21.29 12.16
C GLU A 11 12.93 19.77 11.93
N THR A 12 13.62 18.99 12.78
CA THR A 12 13.57 17.51 12.72
C THR A 12 12.20 16.94 13.06
N GLU A 13 11.48 17.51 14.03
CA GLU A 13 10.12 17.09 14.37
C GLU A 13 9.13 17.32 13.21
N ASN A 14 9.22 18.47 12.54
CA ASN A 14 8.36 18.78 11.40
C ASN A 14 8.64 17.87 10.19
N ASP A 15 9.91 17.59 9.91
CA ASP A 15 10.32 16.69 8.83
C ASP A 15 9.82 15.25 9.08
N ASP A 16 9.86 14.78 10.33
CA ASP A 16 9.36 13.45 10.72
C ASP A 16 7.83 13.34 10.57
N VAL A 17 7.09 14.37 10.96
CA VAL A 17 5.62 14.43 10.79
C VAL A 17 5.24 14.45 9.31
N ALA A 18 5.92 15.28 8.50
CA ALA A 18 5.70 15.36 7.07
C ALA A 18 5.99 14.02 6.38
N ALA A 19 7.11 13.37 6.72
CA ALA A 19 7.46 12.06 6.19
C ALA A 19 6.42 10.99 6.58
N ARG A 20 5.89 11.01 7.81
CA ARG A 20 4.82 10.10 8.24
C ARG A 20 3.52 10.34 7.46
N MET A 21 3.13 11.59 7.23
CA MET A 21 1.94 11.94 6.43
C MET A 21 2.05 11.49 4.97
N VAL A 22 3.20 11.67 4.34
CA VAL A 22 3.44 11.21 2.97
C VAL A 22 3.31 9.69 2.88
N ARG A 23 3.91 8.95 3.83
CA ARG A 23 3.80 7.48 3.91
C ARG A 23 2.35 7.01 4.11
N LEU A 24 1.59 7.68 4.96
CA LEU A 24 0.17 7.38 5.17
C LEU A 24 -0.65 7.65 3.90
N THR A 25 -0.40 8.78 3.24
CA THR A 25 -1.07 9.15 1.99
C THR A 25 -0.86 8.07 0.93
N TRP A 26 0.36 7.57 0.80
CA TRP A 26 0.67 6.51 -0.18
C TRP A 26 -0.04 5.20 0.12
N LYS A 27 -0.11 4.80 1.40
CA LYS A 27 -0.85 3.60 1.84
C LYS A 27 -2.35 3.72 1.52
N VAL A 28 -2.95 4.87 1.78
CA VAL A 28 -4.37 5.11 1.53
C VAL A 28 -4.66 5.12 0.03
N LEU A 29 -3.85 5.85 -0.75
CA LEU A 29 -4.06 6.01 -2.19
C LEU A 29 -3.96 4.68 -2.95
N GLY A 30 -2.98 3.86 -2.61
CA GLY A 30 -2.80 2.54 -3.22
C GLY A 30 -3.95 1.58 -2.91
N ASN A 31 -4.43 1.57 -1.66
CA ASN A 31 -5.57 0.72 -1.29
C ASN A 31 -6.88 1.22 -1.94
N PHE A 32 -7.05 2.53 -2.09
CA PHE A 32 -8.16 3.12 -2.84
C PHE A 32 -8.17 2.68 -4.31
N LEU A 33 -7.01 2.64 -4.96
CA LEU A 33 -6.87 2.17 -6.34
C LEU A 33 -7.36 0.73 -6.48
N LEU A 34 -7.03 -0.16 -5.53
CA LEU A 34 -7.50 -1.55 -5.54
C LEU A 34 -9.02 -1.65 -5.44
N VAL A 35 -9.65 -0.84 -4.59
CA VAL A 35 -11.12 -0.81 -4.45
C VAL A 35 -11.78 -0.35 -5.75
N ILE A 36 -11.24 0.69 -6.40
CA ILE A 36 -11.75 1.19 -7.68
C ILE A 36 -11.64 0.11 -8.76
N LEU A 37 -10.47 -0.55 -8.86
CA LEU A 37 -10.27 -1.64 -9.83
C LEU A 37 -11.23 -2.81 -9.58
N LEU A 38 -11.49 -3.15 -8.31
CA LEU A 38 -12.45 -4.20 -7.96
C LEU A 38 -13.88 -3.85 -8.41
N ILE A 39 -14.31 -2.59 -8.21
CA ILE A 39 -15.61 -2.10 -8.70
C ILE A 39 -15.68 -2.17 -10.23
N LEU A 40 -14.61 -1.77 -10.91
CA LEU A 40 -14.53 -1.82 -12.37
C LEU A 40 -14.60 -3.26 -12.91
N ILE A 41 -14.05 -4.26 -12.20
CA ILE A 41 -14.17 -5.68 -12.57
C ILE A 41 -15.64 -6.13 -12.49
N ILE A 42 -16.38 -5.68 -11.48
CA ILE A 42 -17.79 -6.03 -11.28
C ILE A 42 -18.70 -5.40 -12.35
N VAL A 43 -18.46 -4.13 -12.68
CA VAL A 43 -19.31 -3.34 -13.61
C VAL A 43 -18.86 -3.46 -15.07
N GLY A 44 -17.59 -3.83 -15.31
CA GLY A 44 -16.97 -3.87 -16.62
C GLY A 44 -17.51 -4.96 -17.54
N SER A 45 -17.37 -4.74 -18.85
CA SER A 45 -17.73 -5.72 -19.87
C SER A 45 -16.81 -6.95 -19.85
N HIS A 46 -17.24 -8.04 -20.49
CA HIS A 46 -16.49 -9.29 -20.51
C HIS A 46 -15.08 -9.14 -21.13
N GLU A 47 -14.93 -8.26 -22.14
CA GLU A 47 -13.64 -8.02 -22.79
C GLU A 47 -12.67 -7.17 -21.94
N SER A 48 -13.17 -6.17 -21.23
CA SER A 48 -12.31 -5.33 -20.38
C SER A 48 -11.94 -6.02 -19.07
N ARG A 49 -12.69 -7.03 -18.64
CA ARG A 49 -12.48 -7.77 -17.39
C ARG A 49 -11.10 -8.41 -17.31
N ALA A 50 -10.67 -9.10 -18.37
CA ALA A 50 -9.35 -9.72 -18.42
C ALA A 50 -8.21 -8.69 -18.32
N VAL A 51 -8.39 -7.51 -18.91
CA VAL A 51 -7.43 -6.40 -18.78
C VAL A 51 -7.42 -5.86 -17.35
N LEU A 52 -8.60 -5.67 -16.75
CA LEU A 52 -8.74 -5.19 -15.38
C LEU A 52 -8.15 -6.18 -14.35
N ASP A 53 -8.21 -7.48 -14.59
CA ASP A 53 -7.56 -8.49 -13.76
C ASP A 53 -6.04 -8.33 -13.76
N VAL A 54 -5.45 -8.16 -14.94
CA VAL A 54 -4.01 -7.92 -15.09
C VAL A 54 -3.62 -6.62 -14.39
N VAL A 55 -4.39 -5.55 -14.60
CA VAL A 55 -4.15 -4.25 -13.95
C VAL A 55 -4.28 -4.33 -12.43
N PHE A 56 -5.26 -5.08 -11.92
CA PHE A 56 -5.44 -5.32 -10.48
C PHE A 56 -4.22 -6.00 -9.87
N TRP A 57 -3.74 -7.10 -10.46
CA TRP A 57 -2.55 -7.79 -9.96
C TRP A 57 -1.28 -6.97 -10.11
N ILE A 58 -1.14 -6.18 -11.17
CA ILE A 58 -0.04 -5.22 -11.32
C ILE A 58 -0.10 -4.17 -10.21
N ALA A 59 -1.28 -3.65 -9.85
CA ALA A 59 -1.43 -2.70 -8.75
C ALA A 59 -1.05 -3.31 -7.39
N VAL A 60 -1.46 -4.56 -7.14
CA VAL A 60 -1.04 -5.31 -5.93
C VAL A 60 0.48 -5.47 -5.88
N ALA A 61 1.11 -5.90 -6.99
CA ALA A 61 2.55 -6.02 -7.07
C ALA A 61 3.26 -4.66 -6.88
N GLY A 62 2.73 -3.61 -7.50
CA GLY A 62 3.20 -2.23 -7.37
C GLY A 62 3.18 -1.76 -5.92
N LEU A 63 2.11 -2.03 -5.16
CA LEU A 63 2.03 -1.70 -3.74
C LEU A 63 3.10 -2.41 -2.90
N ILE A 64 3.35 -3.69 -3.18
CA ILE A 64 4.40 -4.46 -2.50
C ILE A 64 5.78 -3.86 -2.84
N VAL A 65 6.03 -3.54 -4.11
CA VAL A 65 7.30 -2.94 -4.56
C VAL A 65 7.49 -1.55 -3.95
N THR A 66 6.46 -0.70 -3.91
CA THR A 66 6.61 0.59 -3.25
C THR A 66 6.90 0.42 -1.77
N ARG A 67 6.28 -0.56 -1.09
CA ARG A 67 6.59 -0.86 0.31
C ARG A 67 8.01 -1.40 0.48
N TYR A 68 8.50 -2.18 -0.47
CA TYR A 68 9.89 -2.65 -0.50
C TYR A 68 10.87 -1.47 -0.65
N VAL A 69 10.59 -0.53 -1.54
CA VAL A 69 11.41 0.68 -1.74
C VAL A 69 11.34 1.58 -0.50
N ASP A 70 10.17 1.75 0.09
CA ASP A 70 9.98 2.51 1.34
C ASP A 70 10.88 1.96 2.46
N ILE A 71 10.88 0.64 2.66
CA ILE A 71 11.71 -0.01 3.69
C ILE A 71 13.21 0.03 3.33
N SER A 72 13.57 -0.24 2.07
CA SER A 72 14.99 -0.38 1.66
C SER A 72 15.71 0.95 1.44
N VAL A 73 15.01 2.01 1.00
CA VAL A 73 15.60 3.32 0.72
C VAL A 73 15.48 4.26 1.91
N TYR A 74 14.29 4.33 2.53
CA TYR A 74 14.05 5.28 3.61
C TYR A 74 14.43 4.75 5.00
N HIS A 75 15.02 3.54 5.07
CA HIS A 75 15.45 2.90 6.32
C HIS A 75 14.37 3.01 7.41
N GLY A 76 13.11 2.82 7.02
CA GLY A 76 11.95 3.18 7.82
C GLY A 76 12.05 2.62 9.23
N HIS A 77 12.30 3.50 10.20
CA HIS A 77 12.02 3.21 11.58
C HIS A 77 10.51 3.05 11.71
N THR A 78 10.07 1.95 12.30
CA THR A 78 8.69 1.81 12.79
C THR A 78 8.37 2.97 13.74
N GLU A 79 7.08 3.20 14.04
CA GLU A 79 6.67 4.25 14.99
C GLU A 79 7.33 4.12 16.39
N GLU A 80 8.02 3.00 16.65
CA GLU A 80 8.78 2.64 17.86
C GLU A 80 10.31 2.56 17.68
N ASN A 81 10.90 3.10 16.59
CA ASN A 81 12.35 3.04 16.30
C ASN A 81 12.92 1.64 15.99
N GLU A 82 12.11 0.61 15.80
CA GLU A 82 12.62 -0.69 15.35
C GLU A 82 12.82 -0.72 13.83
N PRO A 83 13.93 -1.30 13.32
CA PRO A 83 14.17 -1.43 11.90
C PRO A 83 13.08 -2.30 11.26
N GLU A 84 12.30 -1.73 10.34
CA GLU A 84 11.24 -2.47 9.64
C GLU A 84 11.90 -3.56 8.78
N THR A 85 11.74 -4.83 9.19
CA THR A 85 12.49 -5.93 8.57
C THR A 85 11.81 -6.44 7.30
N MET A 86 12.59 -7.06 6.40
CA MET A 86 12.07 -7.79 5.22
C MET A 86 11.01 -8.85 5.60
N ARG A 87 11.02 -9.34 6.85
CA ARG A 87 9.99 -10.23 7.39
C ARG A 87 8.63 -9.55 7.54
N ASP A 88 8.60 -8.27 7.92
CA ASP A 88 7.36 -7.52 8.07
C ASP A 88 6.80 -7.11 6.71
N LEU A 89 7.67 -6.83 5.73
CA LEU A 89 7.27 -6.74 4.33
C LEU A 89 6.63 -8.04 3.84
N ALA A 90 7.25 -9.20 4.11
CA ALA A 90 6.68 -10.49 3.70
C ALA A 90 5.31 -10.75 4.34
N ARG A 91 5.15 -10.44 5.63
CA ARG A 91 3.85 -10.53 6.33
C ARG A 91 2.82 -9.58 5.72
N TYR A 92 3.22 -8.34 5.40
CA TYR A 92 2.36 -7.37 4.73
C TYR A 92 1.94 -7.85 3.35
N ALA A 93 2.88 -8.33 2.54
CA ALA A 93 2.63 -8.85 1.21
C ALA A 93 1.69 -10.06 1.25
N ILE A 94 1.90 -11.01 2.18
CA ILE A 94 1.01 -12.17 2.35
C ILE A 94 -0.41 -11.72 2.71
N LYS A 95 -0.55 -10.81 3.68
CA LYS A 95 -1.88 -10.28 4.07
C LYS A 95 -2.56 -9.56 2.91
N LEU A 96 -1.81 -8.75 2.16
CA LEU A 96 -2.31 -8.01 1.01
C LEU A 96 -2.76 -8.95 -0.11
N ILE A 97 -1.94 -9.93 -0.48
CA ILE A 97 -2.28 -10.92 -1.52
C ILE A 97 -3.47 -11.77 -1.08
N ALA A 98 -3.51 -12.22 0.18
CA ALA A 98 -4.63 -13.02 0.70
C ALA A 98 -5.95 -12.22 0.67
N ALA A 99 -5.93 -10.97 1.13
CA ALA A 99 -7.11 -10.11 1.09
C ALA A 99 -7.52 -9.78 -0.36
N ALA A 100 -6.56 -9.39 -1.21
CA ALA A 100 -6.80 -9.07 -2.61
C ALA A 100 -7.36 -10.27 -3.38
N GLY A 101 -6.80 -11.46 -3.18
CA GLY A 101 -7.29 -12.70 -3.78
C GLY A 101 -8.70 -13.05 -3.30
N LEU A 102 -8.99 -12.92 -2.01
CA LEU A 102 -10.33 -13.13 -1.46
C LEU A 102 -11.36 -12.20 -2.13
N PHE A 103 -11.07 -10.90 -2.18
CA PHE A 103 -11.96 -9.93 -2.82
C PHE A 103 -12.11 -10.16 -4.32
N TRP A 104 -11.02 -10.52 -5.01
CA TRP A 104 -11.03 -10.83 -6.44
C TRP A 104 -11.93 -12.04 -6.75
N VAL A 105 -11.84 -13.11 -5.94
CA VAL A 105 -12.73 -14.28 -6.06
C VAL A 105 -14.18 -13.90 -5.79
N LEU A 106 -14.45 -13.10 -4.75
CA LEU A 106 -15.81 -12.63 -4.44
C LEU A 106 -16.39 -11.79 -5.58
N ALA A 107 -15.61 -10.88 -6.16
CA ALA A 107 -16.02 -10.08 -7.31
C ALA A 107 -16.39 -10.96 -8.51
N HIS A 108 -15.58 -11.96 -8.82
CA HIS A 108 -15.87 -12.92 -9.89
C HIS A 108 -17.11 -13.77 -9.59
N ALA A 109 -17.27 -14.24 -8.35
CA ALA A 109 -18.45 -14.99 -7.95
C ALA A 109 -19.74 -14.17 -8.10
N ILE A 110 -19.71 -12.88 -7.77
CA ILE A 110 -20.84 -11.96 -7.98
C ILE A 110 -21.12 -11.83 -9.48
N VAL A 111 -20.09 -11.55 -10.28
CA VAL A 111 -20.21 -11.38 -11.74
C VAL A 111 -20.79 -12.64 -12.41
N THR A 112 -20.31 -13.82 -12.06
CA THR A 112 -20.82 -15.11 -12.57
C THR A 112 -22.25 -15.40 -12.12
N ARG A 113 -22.71 -14.81 -11.00
CA ARG A 113 -24.09 -14.97 -10.51
C ARG A 113 -25.07 -13.97 -11.14
N MET A 114 -24.58 -12.84 -11.63
CA MET A 114 -25.40 -11.78 -12.23
C MET A 114 -25.61 -11.95 -13.74
N HIS A 115 -24.80 -12.78 -14.40
CA HIS A 115 -24.92 -13.17 -15.80
C HIS A 115 -25.42 -14.60 -15.93
#